data_AF-A0A7Y8J526-F1
#
_entry.id   AF-A0A7Y8J526-F1
#
_cell.length_a   1.000
_cell.length_b   1.000
_cell.length_c   1.000
_cell.angle_alpha   90.00
_cell.angle_beta   90.00
_cell.angle_gamma   90.00
#
_symmetry.space_group_name_H-M   'P 1'
#
loop_
_entity.id
_entity.type
_entity.pdbx_description
1 polymer ?
#
loop_
_entity_poly.entity_id
_entity_poly.type
_entity_poly.pdbx_seq_one_letter_code
_entity_poly.pdbx_strand_id
1 'polypeptide(L)' 'MRLEYRAEFFNAFNHPTFCGPNTTLDGGQFGQVTSTCGPSREIQMALKLYW' A
#
# COMPACT_ATOMS: atom_id res chain seq x y z
N MET A 1 34.53 7.32 -9.68
CA MET A 1 33.25 7.81 -9.10
C MET A 1 32.09 7.38 -9.97
N ARG A 2 31.07 6.72 -9.39
CA ARG A 2 29.84 6.25 -10.05
C ARG A 2 28.63 6.58 -9.18
N LEU A 3 27.58 7.14 -9.77
CA LEU A 3 26.30 7.41 -9.10
C LEU A 3 25.22 6.43 -9.60
N GLU A 4 24.53 5.78 -8.68
CA GLU A 4 23.34 4.97 -8.96
C GLU A 4 22.10 5.67 -8.38
N TYR A 5 21.06 5.80 -9.19
CA TYR A 5 19.73 6.23 -8.77
C TYR A 5 18.76 5.06 -8.87
N ARG A 6 17.91 4.90 -7.85
CA ARG A 6 16.87 3.88 -7.81
C ARG A 6 15.53 4.51 -7.47
N ALA A 7 14.50 4.12 -8.21
CA ALA A 7 13.11 4.39 -7.89
C ALA A 7 12.37 3.05 -7.74
N GLU A 8 11.68 2.87 -6.63
CA GLU A 8 10.89 1.68 -6.31
C GLU A 8 9.43 2.09 -6.11
N PHE A 9 8.51 1.35 -6.71
CA PHE A 9 7.07 1.61 -6.66
C PHE A 9 6.36 0.38 -6.12
N PHE A 10 5.76 0.51 -4.93
CA PHE A 10 4.89 -0.50 -4.34
C PHE A 10 3.44 -0.07 -4.55
N ASN A 11 2.60 -0.99 -5.01
CA ASN A 11 1.24 -0.68 -5.45
C ASN A 11 1.21 0.50 -6.47
N ALA A 12 2.01 0.38 -7.53
CA ALA A 12 2.25 1.45 -8.50
C ALA A 12 0.95 2.05 -9.09
N PHE A 13 -0.10 1.24 -9.25
CA PHE A 13 -1.39 1.68 -9.77
C PHE A 13 -2.39 2.11 -8.69
N ASN A 14 -2.04 2.02 -7.40
CA ASN A 14 -2.97 2.25 -6.28
C ASN A 14 -4.24 1.39 -6.38
N HIS A 15 -4.09 0.11 -6.71
CA HIS A 15 -5.21 -0.82 -6.70
C HIS A 15 -5.61 -1.11 -5.25
N PRO A 16 -6.84 -0.80 -4.83
CA PRO A 16 -7.28 -1.09 -3.47
C PRO A 16 -7.56 -2.60 -3.34
N THR A 17 -6.98 -3.22 -2.31
CA THR A 17 -7.42 -4.55 -1.87
C THR A 17 -8.40 -4.35 -0.72
N PHE A 18 -9.62 -4.84 -0.84
CA PHE A 18 -10.62 -4.67 0.20
C PHE A 18 -10.41 -5.68 1.33
N CYS A 19 -10.63 -5.25 2.57
CA CYS A 19 -10.69 -6.17 3.69
C CYS A 19 -11.98 -7.02 3.66
N GLY A 20 -12.04 -8.02 4.52
CA GLY A 20 -13.29 -8.75 4.77
C GLY A 20 -14.40 -7.83 5.29
N PRO A 21 -15.67 -8.23 5.11
CA PRO A 21 -16.81 -7.49 5.66
C PRO A 21 -16.79 -7.51 7.19
N ASN A 22 -17.42 -6.51 7.80
CA ASN A 22 -17.60 -6.44 9.25
C ASN A 22 -18.44 -7.64 9.73
N THR A 23 -17.90 -8.38 10.70
CA THR A 23 -18.51 -9.60 11.25
C THR A 23 -19.24 -9.39 12.58
N THR A 24 -19.27 -8.17 13.10
CA THR A 24 -19.97 -7.82 14.33
C THR A 24 -21.46 -7.69 14.07
N LEU A 25 -22.23 -8.70 14.51
CA LEU A 25 -23.67 -8.84 14.24
C LEU A 25 -24.50 -7.65 14.79
N ASP A 26 -24.25 -7.21 16.01
CA ASP A 26 -25.05 -6.15 16.66
C ASP A 26 -24.55 -4.72 16.37
N GLY A 27 -23.55 -4.55 15.49
CA GLY A 27 -22.85 -3.29 15.27
C GLY A 27 -23.46 -2.36 14.21
N GLY A 28 -24.62 -2.71 13.63
CA GLY A 28 -25.28 -1.94 12.56
C GLY A 28 -24.56 -1.94 11.19
N GLN A 29 -23.31 -2.40 11.14
CA GLN A 29 -22.48 -2.48 9.93
C GLN A 29 -22.20 -3.92 9.47
N PHE A 30 -22.88 -4.92 10.05
CA PHE A 30 -22.69 -6.32 9.71
C PHE A 30 -22.81 -6.57 8.19
N GLY A 31 -21.85 -7.31 7.64
CA GLY A 31 -21.79 -7.64 6.21
C GLY A 31 -21.25 -6.52 5.31
N GLN A 32 -20.97 -5.32 5.83
CA GLN A 32 -20.45 -4.21 5.04
C GLN A 32 -18.91 -4.22 5.02
N VAL A 33 -18.33 -3.95 3.84
CA VAL A 33 -16.89 -3.74 3.67
C VAL A 33 -16.60 -2.25 3.78
N THR A 34 -15.85 -1.84 4.80
CA THR A 34 -15.61 -0.42 5.13
C THR A 34 -14.13 -0.05 5.15
N SER A 35 -13.23 -0.98 4.84
CA SER A 35 -11.79 -0.78 4.90
C SER A 35 -11.05 -1.51 3.79
N THR A 36 -9.85 -1.01 3.51
CA THR A 36 -8.88 -1.63 2.61
C THR A 36 -7.79 -2.33 3.42
N CYS A 37 -7.33 -3.45 2.90
CA CYS A 37 -6.27 -4.26 3.47
C CYS A 37 -5.00 -4.13 2.61
N GLY A 38 -3.84 -4.17 3.25
CA GLY A 38 -2.55 -3.98 2.59
C GLY A 38 -2.15 -2.51 2.42
N PRO A 39 -0.90 -2.25 2.04
CA PRO A 39 -0.38 -0.90 1.90
C PRO A 39 -0.96 -0.17 0.68
N SER A 40 -1.20 1.13 0.84
CA SER A 40 -1.46 2.06 -0.26
C SER A 40 -0.24 2.17 -1.18
N ARG A 41 -0.38 2.92 -2.28
CA ARG A 41 0.78 3.25 -3.13
C ARG A 41 1.91 3.87 -2.32
N GLU A 42 3.10 3.32 -2.48
CA GLU A 42 4.32 3.83 -1.89
C GLU A 42 5.39 3.98 -2.97
N ILE A 43 6.07 5.12 -2.97
CA ILE A 43 7.13 5.44 -3.92
C ILE A 43 8.37 5.79 -3.10
N GLN A 44 9.45 5.03 -3.33
CA GLN A 44 10.72 5.23 -2.65
C GLN A 44 11.78 5.59 -3.67
N MET A 45 12.66 6.51 -3.29
CA MET A 45 13.77 6.97 -4.11
C MET A 45 15.05 6.90 -3.31
N ALA A 46 16.13 6.44 -3.93
CA ALA A 46 17.44 6.31 -3.31
C ALA A 46 18.57 6.72 -4.26
N LEU A 47 19.61 7.28 -3.67
CA LEU A 47 20.87 7.62 -4.34
C LEU A 47 22.02 6.89 -3.67
N LYS A 48 22.92 6.32 -4.48
CA LYS A 48 24.13 5.66 -4.00
C LYS A 48 25.34 6.14 -4.80
N LEU A 49 26.28 6.78 -4.11
CA LEU A 49 27.55 7.22 -4.67
C LEU A 49 28.63 6.20 -4.30
N TYR A 50 29.36 5.70 -5.30
CA TYR A 50 30.60 4.96 -5.13
C TYR A 50 31.75 5.92 -5.45
N TRP A 51 32.60 6.17 -4.46
CA TRP A 51 33.78 7.02 -4.58
C TRP A 51 35.03 6.21 -4.88
#